data_AF-A0A3P7IV53-F1
#
_entry.id   AF-A0A3P7IV53-F1
#
_cell.length_a   1.000
_cell.length_b   1.000
_cell.length_c   1.000
_cell.angle_alpha   90.00
_cell.angle_beta   90.00
_cell.angle_gamma   90.00
#
_symmetry.space_group_name_H-M   'P 1'
#
loop_
_entity.id
_entity.type
_entity.pdbx_description
1 polymer ?
#
loop_
_entity_poly.entity_id
_entity_poly.type
_entity_poly.pdbx_seq_one_letter_code
_entity_poly.pdbx_strand_id
1 'polypeptide(L)'
;MMPRLVRMNPEECAHLVIDCFPDYIASIRPHTEERDMCYPLLKAAFKIKRERQETFLQTDEDTEEFLFGIVFEGIVNEQLEELDDILQDWLLYWLPTGSRTDFCLNIAAAAECVKSTILLMEARGLLDNAFEVLFKQINGSKKDQQRFVYWLDKGLTFCSSHSNSSQSRGWLLRIMRAVTGAAIEESTIGQWTLLFLFTGNGLSKFESGIQMH
;
A
#
# COMPACT_ATOMS: atom_id res chain seq x y z
N MET A 1 37.43 9.22 -1.46
CA MET A 1 37.57 8.84 -2.89
C MET A 1 36.28 8.22 -3.44
N MET A 2 35.63 7.32 -2.70
CA MET A 2 34.31 6.74 -3.03
C MET A 2 33.16 7.74 -3.35
N PRO A 3 33.00 8.89 -2.65
CA PRO A 3 31.86 9.79 -2.90
C PRO A 3 31.83 10.37 -4.32
N ARG A 4 32.99 10.47 -4.98
CA ARG A 4 33.10 10.96 -6.36
C ARG A 4 32.78 9.88 -7.41
N LEU A 5 33.04 8.61 -7.11
CA LEU A 5 32.81 7.49 -8.01
C LEU A 5 31.33 7.07 -8.01
N VAL A 6 30.70 7.06 -6.83
CA VAL A 6 29.26 6.80 -6.68
C VAL A 6 28.42 7.79 -7.51
N ARG A 7 28.87 9.05 -7.62
CA ARG A 7 28.22 10.08 -8.46
C ARG A 7 28.33 9.83 -9.96
N MET A 8 29.26 9.00 -10.42
CA MET A 8 29.51 8.76 -11.85
C MET A 8 28.81 7.49 -12.35
N ASN A 9 28.87 6.40 -11.58
CA ASN A 9 28.14 5.16 -11.88
C ASN A 9 27.85 4.36 -10.59
N PRO A 10 26.68 4.52 -9.97
CA PRO A 10 26.33 3.84 -8.72
C PRO A 10 26.33 2.31 -8.83
N GLU A 11 25.96 1.76 -9.99
CA GLU A 11 25.78 0.32 -10.21
C GLU A 11 27.14 -0.40 -10.33
N GLU A 12 28.06 0.14 -11.13
CA GLU A 12 29.45 -0.37 -11.19
C GLU A 12 30.17 -0.22 -9.84
N CYS A 13 29.92 0.89 -9.13
CA CYS A 13 30.47 1.09 -7.78
C CYS A 13 29.90 0.06 -6.80
N ALA A 14 28.60 -0.24 -6.87
CA ALA A 14 27.97 -1.23 -6.01
C ALA A 14 28.52 -2.64 -6.26
N HIS A 15 28.72 -3.04 -7.52
CA HIS A 15 29.40 -4.31 -7.85
C HIS A 15 30.79 -4.40 -7.22
N LEU A 16 31.63 -3.36 -7.40
CA LEU A 16 32.98 -3.32 -6.86
C LEU A 16 32.98 -3.33 -5.33
N VAL A 17 32.07 -2.60 -4.69
CA VAL A 17 31.97 -2.55 -3.23
C VAL A 17 31.51 -3.90 -2.67
N ILE A 18 30.49 -4.52 -3.26
CA ILE A 18 29.98 -5.82 -2.82
C ILE A 18 31.06 -6.91 -2.95
N ASP A 19 31.76 -6.94 -4.07
CA ASP A 19 32.66 -8.05 -4.40
C ASP A 19 34.08 -7.85 -3.83
N CYS A 20 34.54 -6.61 -3.65
CA CYS A 20 35.93 -6.31 -3.26
C CYS A 20 36.07 -5.58 -1.91
N PHE A 21 35.02 -4.93 -1.40
CA PHE A 21 35.08 -4.11 -0.18
C PHE A 21 33.82 -4.25 0.71
N PRO A 22 33.46 -5.47 1.15
CA PRO A 22 32.22 -5.68 1.91
C PRO A 22 32.19 -4.88 3.22
N ASP A 23 33.35 -4.70 3.87
CA ASP A 23 33.50 -3.91 5.10
C ASP A 23 33.17 -2.43 4.89
N TYR A 24 33.29 -1.92 3.66
CA TYR A 24 32.93 -0.54 3.35
C TYR A 24 31.43 -0.31 3.60
N ILE A 25 30.57 -1.25 3.18
CA ILE A 25 29.12 -1.14 3.41
C ILE A 25 28.81 -1.19 4.91
N ALA A 26 29.44 -2.11 5.64
CA ALA A 26 29.29 -2.20 7.11
C ALA A 26 29.71 -0.90 7.83
N SER A 27 30.67 -0.17 7.26
CA SER A 27 31.17 1.10 7.82
C SER A 27 30.28 2.31 7.54
N ILE A 28 29.26 2.17 6.68
CA ILE A 28 28.31 3.25 6.35
C ILE A 28 27.44 3.53 7.57
N ARG A 29 27.81 4.56 8.33
CA ARG A 29 27.04 5.14 9.44
C ARG A 29 26.79 6.63 9.21
N PRO A 30 26.18 7.03 8.07
CA PRO A 30 25.96 8.42 7.73
C PRO A 30 25.10 9.12 8.78
N HIS A 31 25.49 10.34 9.12
CA HIS A 31 24.58 11.28 9.76
C HIS A 31 23.42 11.62 8.80
N THR A 32 22.34 12.21 9.30
CA THR A 32 21.10 12.44 8.55
C THR A 32 21.34 13.11 7.18
N GLU A 33 22.26 14.08 7.11
CA GLU A 33 22.59 14.83 5.88
C GLU A 33 23.42 14.04 4.86
N GLU A 34 24.07 12.95 5.28
CA GLU A 34 24.92 12.13 4.41
C GLU A 34 24.17 10.93 3.79
N ARG A 35 22.94 10.66 4.28
CA ARG A 35 22.10 9.56 3.81
C ARG A 35 21.77 9.66 2.32
N ASP A 36 21.44 10.87 1.86
CA ASP A 36 21.14 11.15 0.44
C ASP A 36 22.34 10.87 -0.47
N MET A 37 23.57 11.03 0.04
CA MET A 37 24.79 10.75 -0.72
C MET A 37 25.07 9.24 -0.82
N CYS A 38 24.68 8.47 0.20
CA CYS A 38 24.82 7.03 0.23
C CYS A 38 23.69 6.31 -0.52
N TYR A 39 22.52 6.93 -0.63
CA TYR A 39 21.31 6.35 -1.21
C TYR A 39 21.54 5.70 -2.59
N PRO A 40 22.14 6.37 -3.60
CA PRO A 40 22.30 5.75 -4.93
C PRO A 40 23.14 4.47 -4.89
N LEU A 41 24.20 4.45 -4.06
CA LEU A 41 25.04 3.27 -3.88
C LEU A 41 24.28 2.14 -3.20
N LEU A 42 23.56 2.45 -2.11
CA LEU A 42 22.82 1.45 -1.35
C LEU A 42 21.66 0.88 -2.18
N LYS A 43 20.90 1.72 -2.89
CA LYS A 43 19.83 1.28 -3.81
C LYS A 43 20.38 0.31 -4.84
N ALA A 44 21.50 0.64 -5.48
CA ALA A 44 22.16 -0.25 -6.43
C ALA A 44 22.63 -1.56 -5.77
N ALA A 45 23.19 -1.49 -4.56
CA ALA A 45 23.68 -2.66 -3.84
C ALA A 45 22.55 -3.64 -3.48
N PHE A 46 21.43 -3.15 -2.93
CA PHE A 46 20.25 -3.97 -2.66
C PHE A 46 19.64 -4.55 -3.95
N LYS A 47 19.62 -3.79 -5.04
CA LYS A 47 19.15 -4.28 -6.34
C LYS A 47 20.01 -5.45 -6.85
N ILE A 48 21.34 -5.30 -6.83
CA ILE A 48 22.28 -6.37 -7.22
C ILE A 48 22.10 -7.61 -6.36
N LYS A 49 21.96 -7.47 -5.04
CA LYS A 49 21.71 -8.61 -4.15
C LYS A 49 20.40 -9.32 -4.47
N ARG A 50 19.32 -8.57 -4.72
CA ARG A 50 18.04 -9.11 -5.18
C ARG A 50 18.18 -9.89 -6.49
N GLU A 51 18.90 -9.34 -7.47
CA GLU A 51 19.17 -9.99 -8.76
C GLU A 51 20.00 -11.29 -8.60
N ARG A 52 20.93 -11.30 -7.65
CA ARG A 52 21.70 -12.50 -7.25
C ARG A 52 20.92 -13.47 -6.36
N GLN A 53 19.65 -13.16 -6.05
CA GLN A 53 18.79 -13.94 -5.14
C GLN A 53 19.36 -14.06 -3.72
N GLU A 54 20.16 -13.10 -3.29
CA GLU A 54 20.73 -13.02 -1.96
C GLU A 54 19.78 -12.28 -1.01
N THR A 55 19.52 -12.87 0.16
CA THR A 55 18.51 -12.38 1.10
C THR A 55 18.99 -11.29 2.05
N PHE A 56 20.29 -10.96 2.03
CA PHE A 56 20.91 -9.96 2.90
C PHE A 56 22.06 -9.24 2.19
N LEU A 57 22.21 -7.93 2.43
CA LEU A 57 23.38 -7.16 2.02
C LEU A 57 24.54 -7.29 3.02
N GLN A 58 24.24 -7.45 4.30
CA GLN A 58 25.12 -7.57 5.46
C GLN A 58 24.58 -8.65 6.41
N THR A 59 25.49 -9.30 7.14
CA THR A 59 25.11 -10.34 8.11
C THR A 59 24.63 -9.78 9.44
N ASP A 60 25.01 -8.54 9.77
CA ASP A 60 24.55 -7.86 10.97
C ASP A 60 23.16 -7.28 10.72
N GLU A 61 22.14 -7.83 11.39
CA GLU A 61 20.73 -7.53 11.12
C GLU A 61 20.37 -6.06 11.42
N ASP A 62 21.00 -5.44 12.43
CA ASP A 62 20.74 -4.05 12.80
C ASP A 62 21.35 -3.08 11.76
N THR A 63 22.54 -3.41 11.25
CA THR A 63 23.16 -2.65 10.15
C THR A 63 22.40 -2.85 8.84
N GLU A 64 21.98 -4.08 8.53
CA GLU A 64 21.14 -4.41 7.37
C GLU A 64 19.86 -3.56 7.35
N GLU A 65 19.14 -3.55 8.48
CA GLU A 65 17.92 -2.74 8.64
C GLU A 65 18.19 -1.25 8.47
N PHE A 66 19.25 -0.73 9.09
CA PHE A 66 19.62 0.67 8.98
C PHE A 66 19.91 1.07 7.52
N LEU A 67 20.67 0.24 6.80
CA LEU A 67 21.00 0.49 5.40
C LEU A 67 19.77 0.40 4.49
N PHE A 68 18.90 -0.59 4.73
CA PHE A 68 17.63 -0.70 4.03
C PHE A 68 16.73 0.50 4.32
N GLY A 69 16.70 0.99 5.55
CA GLY A 69 15.99 2.20 5.95
C GLY A 69 16.41 3.42 5.12
N ILE A 70 17.70 3.61 4.87
CA ILE A 70 18.21 4.69 3.99
C ILE A 70 17.69 4.54 2.56
N VAL A 71 17.65 3.30 2.03
CA VAL A 71 17.10 3.04 0.69
C VAL A 71 15.60 3.32 0.66
N PHE A 72 14.87 2.86 1.67
CA PHE A 72 13.43 3.06 1.77
C PHE A 72 13.06 4.54 1.85
N GLU A 73 13.73 5.30 2.72
CA GLU A 73 13.61 6.76 2.84
C GLU A 73 13.94 7.45 1.51
N GLY A 74 15.04 7.06 0.86
CA GLY A 74 15.43 7.65 -0.42
C GLY A 74 14.44 7.38 -1.56
N ILE A 75 13.84 6.19 -1.65
CA ILE A 75 12.78 5.90 -2.65
C ILE A 75 11.55 6.80 -2.42
N VAL A 76 11.15 7.01 -1.16
CA VAL A 76 10.06 7.94 -0.83
C VAL A 76 10.40 9.37 -1.23
N ASN A 77 11.63 9.80 -1.00
CA ASN A 77 12.11 11.14 -1.36
C ASN A 77 12.21 11.38 -2.88
N GLU A 78 12.27 10.32 -3.70
CA GLU A 78 12.23 10.46 -5.17
C GLU A 78 10.86 10.91 -5.71
N GLN A 79 9.79 10.86 -4.90
CA GLN A 79 8.43 11.30 -5.27
C GLN A 79 7.94 10.71 -6.61
N LEU A 80 8.21 9.42 -6.82
CA LEU A 80 7.87 8.72 -8.06
C LEU A 80 6.36 8.60 -8.26
N GLU A 81 5.92 8.55 -9.52
CA GLU A 81 4.58 8.08 -9.86
C GLU A 81 4.44 6.61 -9.41
N GLU A 82 3.27 6.25 -8.85
CA GLU A 82 3.01 4.91 -8.31
C GLU A 82 3.97 4.48 -7.18
N LEU A 83 4.46 5.44 -6.38
CA LEU A 83 5.39 5.21 -5.26
C LEU A 83 5.02 4.00 -4.39
N ASP A 84 3.74 3.85 -4.03
CA ASP A 84 3.26 2.77 -3.17
C ASP A 84 3.40 1.38 -3.82
N ASP A 85 3.25 1.27 -5.15
CA ASP A 85 3.48 0.03 -5.89
C ASP A 85 4.97 -0.31 -5.98
N ILE A 86 5.81 0.70 -6.15
CA ILE A 86 7.27 0.55 -6.14
C ILE A 86 7.74 0.08 -4.76
N LEU A 87 7.32 0.75 -3.69
CA LEU A 87 7.67 0.36 -2.32
C LEU A 87 7.15 -1.03 -1.99
N GLN A 88 5.94 -1.38 -2.44
CA GLN A 88 5.40 -2.72 -2.25
C GLN A 88 6.27 -3.79 -2.93
N ASP A 89 6.72 -3.59 -4.17
CA ASP A 89 7.61 -4.53 -4.86
C ASP A 89 8.95 -4.71 -4.14
N TRP A 90 9.53 -3.62 -3.64
CA TRP A 90 10.76 -3.67 -2.83
C TRP A 90 10.53 -4.44 -1.52
N LEU A 91 9.42 -4.15 -0.84
CA LEU A 91 9.06 -4.82 0.41
C LEU A 91 8.75 -6.29 0.21
N LEU A 92 8.17 -6.72 -0.90
CA LEU A 92 7.89 -8.16 -1.11
C LEU A 92 9.15 -9.02 -1.03
N TYR A 93 10.30 -8.49 -1.46
CA TYR A 93 11.58 -9.18 -1.35
C TYR A 93 12.26 -8.92 0.00
N TRP A 94 12.29 -7.66 0.44
CA TRP A 94 13.02 -7.22 1.63
C TRP A 94 12.16 -7.15 2.90
N LEU A 95 11.00 -7.82 2.92
CA LEU A 95 10.02 -7.70 4.00
C LEU A 95 10.62 -7.99 5.38
N PRO A 96 11.41 -9.07 5.58
CA PRO A 96 11.97 -9.37 6.89
C PRO A 96 12.87 -8.24 7.43
N THR A 97 13.60 -7.57 6.54
CA THR A 97 14.44 -6.42 6.87
C THR A 97 13.60 -5.17 7.11
N GLY A 98 12.67 -4.86 6.20
CA GLY A 98 11.85 -3.64 6.25
C GLY A 98 10.83 -3.61 7.39
N SER A 99 10.37 -4.77 7.87
CA SER A 99 9.35 -4.86 8.93
C SER A 99 9.92 -4.96 10.34
N ARG A 100 11.25 -4.99 10.51
CA ARG A 100 11.90 -5.29 11.78
C ARG A 100 11.62 -4.24 12.85
N THR A 101 11.81 -2.96 12.56
CA THR A 101 11.37 -1.81 13.38
C THR A 101 10.18 -1.09 12.76
N ASP A 102 9.67 -0.08 13.47
CA ASP A 102 8.62 0.80 12.98
C ASP A 102 9.12 1.85 11.99
N PHE A 103 10.43 1.91 11.70
CA PHE A 103 11.02 2.94 10.85
C PHE A 103 10.39 3.00 9.45
N CYS A 104 10.42 1.89 8.69
CA CYS A 104 9.83 1.86 7.35
C CYS A 104 8.30 2.04 7.40
N LEU A 105 7.65 1.55 8.46
CA LEU A 105 6.20 1.71 8.65
C LEU A 105 5.82 3.17 8.83
N ASN A 106 6.56 3.89 9.68
CA ASN A 106 6.32 5.32 9.95
C ASN A 106 6.56 6.15 8.68
N ILE A 107 7.61 5.83 7.91
CA ILE A 107 7.89 6.50 6.63
C ILE A 107 6.77 6.23 5.62
N ALA A 108 6.38 4.97 5.42
CA ALA A 108 5.31 4.61 4.48
C ALA A 108 3.98 5.28 4.83
N ALA A 109 3.63 5.32 6.12
CA ALA A 109 2.42 5.97 6.60
C ALA A 109 2.46 7.49 6.38
N ALA A 110 3.60 8.14 6.65
CA ALA A 110 3.79 9.58 6.42
C ALA A 110 3.72 9.95 4.93
N ALA A 111 4.17 9.05 4.05
CA ALA A 111 4.10 9.20 2.59
C ALA A 111 2.74 8.78 1.99
N GLU A 112 1.73 8.49 2.81
CA GLU A 112 0.40 8.01 2.38
C GLU A 112 0.44 6.75 1.50
N CYS A 113 1.48 5.92 1.63
CA CYS A 113 1.66 4.68 0.88
C CYS A 113 0.90 3.53 1.57
N VAL A 114 -0.40 3.42 1.24
CA VAL A 114 -1.35 2.57 1.97
C VAL A 114 -1.06 1.08 1.80
N LYS A 115 -0.74 0.60 0.59
CA LYS A 115 -0.44 -0.83 0.33
C LYS A 115 0.80 -1.25 1.11
N SER A 116 1.85 -0.44 1.07
CA SER A 116 3.11 -0.66 1.79
C SER A 116 2.92 -0.61 3.30
N THR A 117 2.11 0.34 3.78
CA THR A 117 1.73 0.45 5.20
C THR A 117 1.03 -0.80 5.70
N ILE A 118 0.02 -1.29 4.96
CA ILE A 118 -0.72 -2.52 5.31
C ILE A 118 0.23 -3.73 5.34
N LEU A 119 1.09 -3.88 4.33
CA LEU A 119 2.06 -4.97 4.24
C LEU A 119 3.02 -4.98 5.43
N LEU A 120 3.53 -3.81 5.84
CA LEU A 120 4.41 -3.67 7.00
C LEU A 120 3.68 -3.93 8.32
N MET A 121 2.42 -3.50 8.46
CA MET A 121 1.60 -3.82 9.63
C MET A 121 1.34 -5.32 9.74
N GLU A 122 1.02 -5.98 8.62
CA GLU A 122 0.77 -7.42 8.54
C GLU A 122 2.01 -8.21 8.96
N ALA A 123 3.18 -7.88 8.39
CA ALA A 123 4.46 -8.52 8.72
C ALA A 123 4.82 -8.40 10.21
N ARG A 124 4.38 -7.32 10.87
CA ARG A 124 4.59 -7.05 12.31
C ARG A 124 3.51 -7.66 13.21
N GLY A 125 2.52 -8.35 12.65
CA GLY A 125 1.39 -8.91 13.40
C GLY A 125 0.39 -7.87 13.91
N LEU A 126 0.43 -6.64 13.41
CA LEU A 126 -0.50 -5.56 13.76
C LEU A 126 -1.80 -5.67 12.94
N LEU A 127 -2.44 -6.84 13.00
CA LEU A 127 -3.53 -7.20 12.08
C LEU A 127 -4.77 -6.31 12.22
N ASP A 128 -5.13 -5.93 13.45
CA ASP A 128 -6.25 -5.01 13.68
C ASP A 128 -6.00 -3.65 13.03
N ASN A 129 -4.79 -3.10 13.18
CA ASN A 129 -4.43 -1.81 12.60
C ASN A 129 -4.42 -1.88 11.07
N ALA A 130 -3.84 -2.95 10.52
CA ALA A 130 -3.86 -3.21 9.08
C ALA A 130 -5.30 -3.28 8.55
N PHE A 131 -6.18 -3.97 9.28
CA PHE A 131 -7.59 -4.08 8.93
C PHE A 131 -8.31 -2.73 9.01
N GLU A 132 -8.08 -1.90 10.03
CA GLU A 132 -8.70 -0.58 10.12
C GLU A 132 -8.29 0.34 8.96
N VAL A 133 -7.01 0.32 8.59
CA VAL A 133 -6.52 1.08 7.42
C VAL A 133 -7.20 0.58 6.14
N LEU A 134 -7.28 -0.73 5.95
CA LEU A 134 -7.93 -1.34 4.80
C LEU A 134 -9.43 -0.99 4.76
N PHE A 135 -10.12 -1.10 5.89
CA PHE A 135 -11.55 -0.79 6.00
C PHE A 135 -11.84 0.69 5.75
N LYS A 136 -10.94 1.59 6.16
CA LYS A 136 -10.99 3.02 5.82
C LYS A 136 -10.93 3.22 4.31
N GLN A 137 -10.06 2.50 3.59
CA GLN A 137 -9.98 2.58 2.13
C GLN A 137 -11.22 2.03 1.43
N ILE A 138 -11.77 0.90 1.89
CA ILE A 138 -13.02 0.35 1.36
C ILE A 138 -14.15 1.37 1.49
N ASN A 139 -14.32 2.00 2.65
CA ASN A 139 -15.38 2.98 2.84
C ASN A 139 -15.14 4.29 2.09
N GLY A 140 -13.89 4.74 1.99
CA GLY A 140 -13.51 5.94 1.24
C GLY A 140 -13.69 5.80 -0.28
N SER A 141 -13.59 4.57 -0.80
CA SER A 141 -13.68 4.28 -2.23
C SER A 141 -15.09 3.95 -2.73
N LYS A 142 -16.13 3.94 -1.88
CA LYS A 142 -17.52 3.60 -2.26
C LYS A 142 -18.07 4.33 -3.50
N LYS A 143 -17.59 5.55 -3.79
CA LYS A 143 -18.03 6.35 -4.94
C LYS A 143 -17.31 6.00 -6.25
N ASP A 144 -16.18 5.30 -6.17
CA ASP A 144 -15.36 4.86 -7.29
C ASP A 144 -15.41 3.33 -7.34
N GLN A 145 -16.22 2.80 -8.26
CA GLN A 145 -16.48 1.37 -8.35
C GLN A 145 -15.20 0.55 -8.57
N GLN A 146 -14.24 1.04 -9.35
CA GLN A 146 -13.00 0.30 -9.63
C GLN A 146 -12.12 0.24 -8.38
N ARG A 147 -11.94 1.37 -7.69
CA ARG A 147 -11.17 1.41 -6.43
C ARG A 147 -11.86 0.63 -5.32
N PHE A 148 -13.19 0.68 -5.25
CA PHE A 148 -13.98 -0.07 -4.28
C PHE A 148 -13.78 -1.57 -4.43
N VAL A 149 -13.92 -2.09 -5.66
CA VAL A 149 -13.71 -3.51 -5.94
C VAL A 149 -12.28 -3.94 -5.63
N TYR A 150 -11.29 -3.12 -5.99
CA TYR A 150 -9.89 -3.38 -5.69
C TYR A 150 -9.64 -3.52 -4.17
N TRP A 151 -10.08 -2.55 -3.37
CA TRP A 151 -9.88 -2.60 -1.91
C TRP A 151 -10.73 -3.69 -1.24
N LEU A 152 -11.89 -4.01 -1.81
CA LEU A 152 -12.72 -5.12 -1.36
C LEU A 152 -12.00 -6.46 -1.55
N ASP A 153 -11.45 -6.70 -2.74
CA ASP A 153 -10.69 -7.92 -3.05
C ASP A 153 -9.48 -8.08 -2.11
N LYS A 154 -8.73 -6.99 -1.89
CA LYS A 154 -7.63 -6.97 -0.92
C LYS A 154 -8.12 -7.27 0.50
N GLY A 155 -9.26 -6.72 0.91
CA GLY A 155 -9.85 -6.98 2.24
C GLY A 155 -10.30 -8.42 2.45
N LEU A 156 -10.94 -9.02 1.45
CA LEU A 156 -11.36 -10.41 1.48
C LEU A 156 -10.14 -11.34 1.51
N THR A 157 -9.14 -11.06 0.67
CA THR A 157 -7.86 -11.78 0.67
C THR A 157 -7.20 -11.71 2.03
N PHE A 158 -7.11 -10.52 2.63
CA PHE A 158 -6.55 -10.32 3.98
C PHE A 158 -7.30 -11.14 5.05
N CYS A 159 -8.64 -11.15 5.01
CA CYS A 159 -9.44 -11.96 5.94
C CYS A 159 -9.22 -13.47 5.74
N SER A 160 -9.05 -13.91 4.49
CA SER A 160 -8.83 -15.32 4.15
C SER A 160 -7.45 -15.81 4.64
N SER A 161 -6.40 -15.01 4.45
CA SER A 161 -5.03 -15.30 4.91
C SER A 161 -4.96 -15.43 6.44
N HIS A 162 -5.83 -14.71 7.16
CA HIS A 162 -5.88 -14.68 8.62
C HIS A 162 -7.13 -15.36 9.19
N SER A 163 -7.72 -16.34 8.49
CA SER A 163 -8.96 -17.01 8.90
C SER A 163 -8.91 -17.66 10.29
N ASN A 164 -7.72 -18.01 10.78
CA ASN A 164 -7.49 -18.57 12.11
C ASN A 164 -7.43 -17.50 13.23
N SER A 165 -7.41 -16.21 12.90
CA SER A 165 -7.46 -15.16 13.91
C SER A 165 -8.87 -15.10 14.53
N SER A 166 -8.94 -14.87 15.84
CA SER A 166 -10.23 -14.72 16.55
C SER A 166 -11.05 -13.53 16.01
N GLN A 167 -10.39 -12.58 15.35
CA GLN A 167 -10.96 -11.33 14.86
C GLN A 167 -11.41 -11.40 13.38
N SER A 168 -10.91 -12.35 12.58
CA SER A 168 -11.20 -12.46 11.14
C SER A 168 -12.69 -12.56 10.82
N ARG A 169 -13.48 -13.25 11.66
CA ARG A 169 -14.94 -13.31 11.51
C ARG A 169 -15.60 -11.93 11.70
N GLY A 170 -15.12 -11.14 12.66
CA GLY A 170 -15.60 -9.78 12.91
C GLY A 170 -15.26 -8.83 11.76
N TRP A 171 -14.05 -8.93 11.24
CA TRP A 171 -13.59 -8.20 10.07
C TRP A 171 -14.44 -8.50 8.82
N LEU A 172 -14.68 -9.78 8.53
CA LEU A 172 -15.50 -10.19 7.38
C LEU A 172 -16.94 -9.68 7.49
N LEU A 173 -17.55 -9.72 8.68
CA LEU A 173 -18.90 -9.16 8.90
C LEU A 173 -18.93 -7.65 8.63
N ARG A 174 -17.87 -6.91 8.97
CA ARG A 174 -17.77 -5.47 8.66
C ARG A 174 -17.66 -5.21 7.16
N ILE A 175 -16.85 -6.00 6.44
CA ILE A 175 -16.75 -5.91 4.98
C ILE A 175 -18.12 -6.18 4.33
N MET A 176 -18.80 -7.26 4.73
CA MET A 176 -20.12 -7.59 4.18
C MET A 176 -21.16 -6.50 4.42
N ARG A 177 -21.15 -5.86 5.60
CA ARG A 177 -22.01 -4.69 5.88
C ARG A 177 -21.67 -3.49 5.00
N ALA A 178 -20.39 -3.26 4.70
CA ALA A 178 -19.99 -2.16 3.83
C ALA A 178 -20.47 -2.40 2.37
N VAL A 179 -20.37 -3.65 1.89
CA VAL A 179 -20.87 -4.05 0.56
C VAL A 179 -22.38 -3.92 0.46
N THR A 180 -23.14 -4.44 1.44
CA THR A 180 -24.61 -4.33 1.42
C THR A 180 -25.06 -2.88 1.55
N GLY A 181 -24.39 -2.07 2.37
CA GLY A 181 -24.65 -0.64 2.47
C GLY A 181 -24.44 0.10 1.14
N ALA A 182 -23.32 -0.17 0.46
CA ALA A 182 -23.03 0.44 -0.85
C ALA A 182 -24.07 0.05 -1.92
N ALA A 183 -24.48 -1.22 -1.96
CA ALA A 183 -25.51 -1.70 -2.90
C ALA A 183 -26.88 -1.06 -2.64
N ILE A 184 -27.25 -0.82 -1.37
CA ILE A 184 -28.49 -0.15 -1.00
C ILE A 184 -28.45 1.34 -1.38
N GLU A 185 -27.32 2.03 -1.15
CA GLU A 185 -27.12 3.43 -1.56
C GLU A 185 -27.21 3.60 -3.08
N GLU A 186 -26.64 2.67 -3.86
CA GLU A 186 -26.73 2.67 -5.32
C GLU A 186 -28.18 2.40 -5.80
N SER A 187 -28.90 1.51 -5.13
CA SER A 187 -30.32 1.24 -5.40
C SER A 187 -31.25 2.41 -5.03
N THR A 188 -30.89 3.21 -4.02
CA THR A 188 -31.69 4.38 -3.61
C THR A 188 -31.44 5.57 -4.53
N ILE A 189 -30.24 5.74 -5.08
CA ILE A 189 -29.96 6.69 -6.17
C ILE A 189 -30.73 6.28 -7.44
N GLY A 190 -30.83 4.98 -7.73
CA GLY A 190 -31.73 4.44 -8.76
C GLY A 190 -33.23 4.59 -8.46
N GLN A 191 -33.62 4.70 -7.18
CA GLN A 191 -35.02 4.90 -6.77
C GLN A 191 -35.50 6.35 -6.93
N TRP A 192 -34.63 7.36 -6.94
CA TRP A 192 -35.07 8.73 -7.26
C TRP A 192 -35.35 8.94 -8.76
N THR A 193 -34.75 8.13 -9.64
CA THR A 193 -35.13 8.10 -11.07
C THR A 193 -36.43 7.32 -11.31
N LEU A 194 -36.76 6.34 -10.45
CA LEU A 194 -38.01 5.59 -10.52
C LEU A 194 -39.18 6.28 -9.79
N LEU A 195 -38.94 7.14 -8.79
CA LEU A 195 -40.01 7.90 -8.12
C LEU A 195 -40.66 8.98 -9.02
N PHE A 196 -39.93 9.47 -10.03
CA PHE A 196 -40.49 10.36 -11.06
C PHE A 196 -41.29 9.62 -12.14
N LEU A 197 -41.07 8.31 -12.31
CA LEU A 197 -41.82 7.49 -13.27
C LEU A 197 -43.06 6.82 -12.68
N PHE A 198 -43.18 6.72 -11.36
CA PHE A 198 -44.34 6.07 -10.69
C PHE A 198 -45.30 7.00 -9.95
N THR A 199 -45.09 8.32 -9.97
CA THR A 199 -46.09 9.29 -9.49
C THR A 199 -46.77 10.08 -10.61
N GLY A 200 -46.46 9.78 -11.87
CA GLY A 200 -46.98 10.50 -13.03
C GLY A 200 -47.61 9.60 -14.10
N ASN A 201 -48.53 8.70 -13.73
CA ASN A 201 -49.60 8.24 -14.63
C ASN A 201 -50.56 7.29 -13.90
N GLY A 202 -51.74 7.79 -13.54
CA GLY A 202 -52.85 6.91 -13.16
C GLY A 202 -53.90 7.52 -12.26
N LEU A 203 -54.46 8.68 -12.61
CA LEU A 203 -55.78 9.12 -12.09
C LEU A 203 -56.38 10.19 -13.02
N SER A 204 -56.84 9.77 -14.21
CA SER A 204 -57.92 10.47 -14.93
C SER A 204 -58.45 9.60 -16.08
N LYS A 205 -59.27 8.60 -15.73
CA LYS A 205 -60.21 8.02 -16.70
C LYS A 205 -61.35 7.31 -16.00
N PHE A 206 -62.12 8.07 -15.23
CA PHE A 206 -63.53 7.77 -15.01
C PHE A 206 -64.24 9.11 -14.76
N GLU A 207 -65.44 9.24 -15.33
CA GLU A 207 -66.41 10.34 -15.26
C GLU A 207 -66.47 11.35 -16.43
N SER A 208 -67.72 11.59 -16.83
CA SER A 208 -68.29 12.58 -17.76
C SER A 208 -68.38 12.23 -19.26
N GLY A 209 -69.27 11.28 -19.57
CA GLY A 209 -70.17 11.45 -20.71
C GLY A 209 -71.49 12.11 -20.23
N ILE A 210 -72.05 12.98 -21.07
CA ILE A 210 -73.28 13.79 -20.95
C ILE A 210 -73.06 15.24 -20.46
N GLN A 211 -72.98 16.19 -21.40
CA GLN A 211 -74.00 17.24 -21.53
C GLN A 211 -73.93 17.98 -22.88
N MET A 212 -75.13 18.37 -23.33
CA MET A 212 -75.53 18.99 -24.59
C MET A 212 -74.78 20.30 -24.92
N HIS A 213 -74.46 20.53 -26.20
CA HIS A 213 -75.22 21.44 -27.05
C HIS A 213 -74.94 21.22 -28.54
#